data_AF-A0A4U5NEA5-F1
#
_entry.id   AF-A0A4U5NEA5-F1
#
_cell.length_a   1.000
_cell.length_b   1.000
_cell.length_c   1.000
_cell.angle_alpha   90.00
_cell.angle_beta   90.00
_cell.angle_gamma   90.00
#
_symmetry.space_group_name_H-M   'P 1'
#
loop_
_entity.id
_entity.type
_entity.pdbx_description
1 polymer ?
#
loop_
_entity_poly.entity_id
_entity_poly.type
_entity_poly.pdbx_seq_one_letter_code
_entity_poly.pdbx_strand_id
1 'polypeptide(L)'
;MARELNAESEVMARAGIVFMEEFKDFAALYDTAANKQPKRIVQVISEPHLGALYFSAAPSNFGSDLSYVDAELVLAMPLDACSPLSNGHEVPGKIVVVLRSKCMFQEKARHAQNNGATGVIILDNNPGSNFDPFFAMSGGESDDPSDIRIPVVMLFNLDGKTLLRQVKEFASLRVRVAELVGNPAYFFEQFLRNPTEFSRPDLRAIDMSSQNPIALNVISKNIEFRFHFAEVNAESLAQQKQRIVEDNIEVLSECTQIAKPSDKEFLLNVARTLAYGELGFDVTVSADSFQRMSALLPKISVSADMKKLRLPVVTVKCSLDDSTPKCNRL
;
A
#
# COMPACT_ATOMS: atom_id res chain seq x y z
N MET A 1 52.58 -5.16 9.09
CA MET A 1 52.32 -6.23 8.10
C MET A 1 51.12 -7.02 8.60
N ALA A 2 50.07 -7.10 7.79
CA ALA A 2 48.78 -7.69 8.13
C ALA A 2 48.88 -9.22 8.31
N ARG A 3 48.15 -9.77 9.28
CA ARG A 3 47.94 -11.21 9.45
C ARG A 3 46.85 -11.67 8.49
N GLU A 4 47.21 -12.52 7.53
CA GLU A 4 46.24 -13.27 6.72
C GLU A 4 45.55 -14.32 7.61
N LEU A 5 44.22 -14.22 7.70
CA LEU A 5 43.36 -15.22 8.34
C LEU A 5 43.12 -16.36 7.34
N ASN A 6 43.99 -17.36 7.34
CA ASN A 6 43.76 -18.62 6.63
C ASN A 6 42.89 -19.56 7.48
N ALA A 7 42.04 -20.36 6.84
CA ALA A 7 41.19 -21.36 7.49
C ALA A 7 42.03 -22.35 8.33
N GLU A 8 41.58 -22.67 9.56
CA GLU A 8 42.36 -23.40 10.58
C GLU A 8 42.82 -24.82 10.16
N SER A 9 42.28 -25.42 9.09
CA SER A 9 42.84 -26.63 8.47
C SER A 9 42.30 -26.87 7.05
N GLU A 10 43.00 -27.68 6.26
CA GLU A 10 42.56 -28.12 4.92
C GLU A 10 41.20 -28.85 4.97
N VAL A 11 40.92 -29.55 6.07
CA VAL A 11 39.63 -30.23 6.32
C VAL A 11 38.50 -29.20 6.48
N MET A 12 38.74 -28.11 7.21
CA MET A 12 37.76 -27.03 7.38
C MET A 12 37.55 -26.23 6.08
N ALA A 13 38.60 -26.06 5.27
CA ALA A 13 38.47 -25.45 3.95
C ALA A 13 37.58 -26.30 3.02
N ARG A 14 37.77 -27.63 3.00
CA ARG A 14 36.92 -28.55 2.24
C ARG A 14 35.47 -28.56 2.75
N ALA A 15 35.26 -28.59 4.07
CA ALA A 15 33.92 -28.51 4.66
C ALA A 15 33.21 -27.19 4.32
N GLY A 16 33.95 -26.07 4.30
CA GLY A 16 33.41 -24.77 3.89
C GLY A 16 33.01 -24.73 2.41
N ILE A 17 33.77 -25.38 1.53
CA ILE A 17 33.42 -25.50 0.10
C ILE A 17 32.16 -26.34 -0.08
N VAL A 18 32.07 -27.51 0.58
CA VAL A 18 30.88 -28.37 0.53
C VAL A 18 29.65 -27.63 1.05
N PHE A 19 29.76 -26.92 2.16
CA PHE A 19 28.67 -26.10 2.70
C PHE A 19 28.24 -25.01 1.72
N MET A 20 29.19 -24.33 1.06
CA MET A 20 28.86 -23.30 0.07
C MET A 20 28.20 -23.87 -1.19
N GLU A 21 28.55 -25.10 -1.60
CA GLU A 21 27.90 -25.81 -2.70
C GLU A 21 26.47 -26.22 -2.32
N GLU A 22 26.28 -26.85 -1.17
CA GLU A 22 24.95 -27.21 -0.64
C GLU A 22 24.06 -25.96 -0.45
N PHE A 23 24.64 -24.86 0.03
CA PHE A 23 23.92 -23.59 0.20
C PHE A 23 23.51 -22.99 -1.15
N LYS A 24 24.36 -23.07 -2.18
CA LYS A 24 24.02 -22.61 -3.53
C LYS A 24 22.89 -23.43 -4.14
N ASP A 25 22.93 -24.75 -3.99
CA ASP A 25 21.87 -25.63 -4.49
C ASP A 25 20.57 -25.40 -3.74
N PHE A 26 20.63 -25.22 -2.42
CA PHE A 26 19.48 -24.83 -1.61
C PHE A 26 18.91 -23.48 -2.03
N ALA A 27 19.75 -22.46 -2.26
CA ALA A 27 19.32 -21.14 -2.72
C ALA A 27 18.70 -21.17 -4.12
N ALA A 28 19.27 -21.95 -5.06
CA ALA A 28 18.72 -22.12 -6.39
C ALA A 28 17.36 -22.83 -6.36
N LEU A 29 17.22 -23.87 -5.52
CA LEU A 29 15.93 -24.53 -5.26
C LEU A 29 14.94 -23.57 -4.61
N TYR A 30 15.40 -22.73 -3.67
CA TYR A 30 14.61 -21.71 -3.01
C TYR A 30 14.01 -20.74 -4.03
N ASP A 31 14.85 -20.15 -4.90
CA ASP A 31 14.41 -19.20 -5.93
C ASP A 31 13.48 -19.84 -6.96
N THR A 32 13.76 -21.08 -7.37
CA THR A 32 12.98 -21.77 -8.40
C THR A 32 11.60 -22.16 -7.86
N ALA A 33 11.52 -22.61 -6.61
CA ALA A 33 10.26 -23.00 -5.99
C ALA A 33 9.43 -21.79 -5.53
N ALA A 34 10.07 -20.72 -5.04
CA ALA A 34 9.40 -19.45 -4.71
C ALA A 34 8.79 -18.78 -5.96
N ASN A 35 9.38 -18.97 -7.14
CA ASN A 35 8.80 -18.51 -8.41
C ASN A 35 7.73 -19.44 -8.99
N LYS A 36 7.61 -20.69 -8.49
CA LYS A 36 6.59 -21.65 -8.95
C LYS A 36 5.26 -21.55 -8.20
N GLN A 37 5.25 -21.13 -6.94
CA GLN A 37 3.99 -20.90 -6.23
C GLN A 37 3.31 -19.63 -6.76
N PRO A 38 1.98 -19.66 -6.96
CA PRO A 38 1.29 -18.50 -7.48
C PRO A 38 1.28 -17.43 -6.39
N LYS A 39 2.00 -16.33 -6.65
CA LYS A 39 2.08 -15.20 -5.72
C LYS A 39 0.66 -14.69 -5.48
N ARG A 40 0.29 -14.47 -4.23
CA ARG A 40 -0.99 -13.82 -3.87
C ARG A 40 -0.66 -12.45 -3.34
N ILE A 41 -1.45 -11.46 -3.73
CA ILE A 41 -1.25 -10.06 -3.36
C ILE A 41 -2.52 -9.55 -2.70
N VAL A 42 -2.36 -8.87 -1.57
CA VAL A 42 -3.39 -8.02 -0.97
C VAL A 42 -2.96 -6.57 -1.19
N GLN A 43 -3.67 -5.84 -2.04
CA GLN A 43 -3.34 -4.47 -2.42
C GLN A 43 -4.45 -3.51 -1.97
N VAL A 44 -4.10 -2.41 -1.32
CA VAL A 44 -5.07 -1.39 -0.89
C VAL A 44 -5.34 -0.45 -2.06
N ILE A 45 -6.56 -0.50 -2.59
CA ILE A 45 -6.96 0.21 -3.81
C ILE A 45 -7.80 1.46 -3.54
N SER A 46 -8.34 1.62 -2.33
CA SER A 46 -9.01 2.87 -1.92
C SER A 46 -8.00 3.98 -1.60
N GLU A 47 -8.50 5.21 -1.47
CA GLU A 47 -7.73 6.28 -0.84
C GLU A 47 -7.28 5.84 0.57
N PRO A 48 -6.06 6.22 0.98
CA PRO A 48 -5.12 7.03 0.22
C PRO A 48 -4.19 6.30 -0.75
N HIS A 49 -4.11 4.98 -0.60
CA HIS A 49 -3.02 4.21 -1.19
C HIS A 49 -3.17 4.04 -2.68
N LEU A 50 -4.41 3.91 -3.19
CA LEU A 50 -4.71 3.81 -4.62
C LEU A 50 -3.76 2.84 -5.36
N GLY A 51 -3.52 1.67 -4.76
CA GLY A 51 -2.65 0.62 -5.26
C GLY A 51 -1.18 0.68 -4.84
N ALA A 52 -0.70 1.78 -4.25
CA ALA A 52 0.71 1.90 -3.85
C ALA A 52 1.09 0.97 -2.68
N LEU A 53 0.16 0.72 -1.77
CA LEU A 53 0.35 -0.20 -0.64
C LEU A 53 -0.15 -1.60 -0.99
N TYR A 54 0.75 -2.58 -0.92
CA TYR A 54 0.41 -3.99 -1.14
C TYR A 54 1.27 -4.91 -0.27
N PHE A 55 0.80 -6.14 -0.10
CA PHE A 55 1.42 -7.18 0.72
C PHE A 55 1.45 -8.49 -0.04
N SER A 56 2.53 -9.25 0.13
CA SER A 56 2.60 -10.64 -0.32
C SER A 56 1.83 -11.52 0.65
N ALA A 57 0.95 -12.35 0.09
CA ALA A 57 0.10 -13.24 0.86
C ALA A 57 0.40 -14.70 0.51
N ALA A 58 0.26 -15.58 1.51
CA ALA A 58 0.32 -17.01 1.30
C ALA A 58 -0.99 -17.54 0.70
N PRO A 59 -0.92 -18.48 -0.25
CA PRO A 59 -2.09 -19.11 -0.82
C PRO A 59 -2.77 -20.09 0.16
N SER A 60 -3.97 -20.51 -0.21
CA SER A 60 -4.67 -21.66 0.37
C SER A 60 -4.79 -22.78 -0.66
N ASN A 61 -4.78 -24.03 -0.18
CA ASN A 61 -5.06 -25.23 -0.98
C ASN A 61 -6.56 -25.60 -0.96
N PHE A 62 -7.42 -24.65 -0.60
CA PHE A 62 -8.87 -24.75 -0.52
C PHE A 62 -9.48 -23.40 -0.90
N GLY A 63 -10.79 -23.35 -1.12
CA GLY A 63 -11.42 -22.15 -1.65
C GLY A 63 -11.40 -22.10 -3.18
N SER A 64 -11.98 -21.05 -3.74
CA SER A 64 -12.02 -20.87 -5.20
C SER A 64 -10.68 -20.39 -5.74
N ASP A 65 -10.41 -20.73 -7.01
CA ASP A 65 -9.33 -20.12 -7.76
C ASP A 65 -9.44 -18.59 -7.75
N LEU A 66 -8.31 -17.93 -7.53
CA LEU A 66 -8.23 -16.48 -7.43
C LEU A 66 -7.83 -15.91 -8.79
N SER A 67 -8.75 -15.22 -9.47
CA SER A 67 -8.40 -14.28 -10.54
C SER A 67 -8.07 -12.91 -9.92
N TYR A 68 -9.10 -12.20 -9.47
CA TYR A 68 -9.00 -11.09 -8.53
C TYR A 68 -10.34 -10.86 -7.83
N VAL A 69 -10.31 -10.24 -6.65
CA VAL A 69 -11.50 -9.77 -5.94
C VAL A 69 -11.24 -8.37 -5.41
N ASP A 70 -12.06 -7.42 -5.86
CA ASP A 70 -12.05 -6.04 -5.39
C ASP A 70 -13.26 -5.82 -4.49
N ALA A 71 -13.02 -5.57 -3.21
CA ALA A 71 -14.11 -5.35 -2.25
C ALA A 71 -13.63 -4.54 -1.04
N GLU A 72 -14.60 -4.01 -0.29
CA GLU A 72 -14.32 -3.41 1.00
C GLU A 72 -13.89 -4.46 2.02
N LEU A 73 -13.02 -4.07 2.95
CA LEU A 73 -12.65 -4.88 4.11
C LEU A 73 -13.66 -4.72 5.24
N VAL A 74 -13.89 -5.82 5.94
CA VAL A 74 -14.58 -5.84 7.22
C VAL A 74 -13.84 -6.74 8.20
N LEU A 75 -13.71 -6.30 9.45
CA LEU A 75 -13.15 -7.15 10.51
C LEU A 75 -14.23 -8.12 11.00
N ALA A 76 -13.89 -9.41 11.13
CA ALA A 76 -14.80 -10.36 11.74
C ALA A 76 -15.06 -10.05 13.22
N MET A 77 -16.27 -10.34 13.69
CA MET A 77 -16.60 -10.36 15.12
C MET A 77 -17.20 -11.72 15.49
N PRO A 78 -16.55 -12.55 16.33
CA PRO A 78 -15.22 -12.34 16.89
C PRO A 78 -14.12 -12.37 15.82
N LEU A 79 -13.00 -11.70 16.07
CA LEU A 79 -11.91 -11.56 15.10
C LEU A 79 -11.30 -12.92 14.72
N ASP A 80 -11.38 -13.91 15.59
CA ASP A 80 -10.87 -15.23 15.31
C ASP A 80 -11.82 -16.09 14.47
N ALA A 81 -13.07 -15.68 14.27
CA ALA A 81 -14.08 -16.38 13.48
C ALA A 81 -14.17 -17.90 13.79
N CYS A 82 -13.92 -18.31 15.04
CA CYS A 82 -14.13 -19.70 15.47
C CYS A 82 -15.58 -19.97 15.93
N SER A 83 -16.45 -18.99 15.73
CA SER A 83 -17.89 -19.09 15.98
C SER A 83 -18.59 -18.21 14.94
N PRO A 84 -19.92 -18.38 14.73
CA PRO A 84 -20.67 -17.57 13.80
C PRO A 84 -20.46 -16.06 14.03
N LEU A 85 -20.31 -15.32 12.94
CA LEU A 85 -20.01 -13.89 12.99
C LEU A 85 -21.22 -13.09 13.54
N SER A 86 -21.00 -12.32 14.61
CA SER A 86 -22.02 -11.44 15.19
C SER A 86 -22.29 -10.20 14.33
N ASN A 87 -21.31 -9.76 13.54
CA ASN A 87 -21.45 -8.67 12.57
C ASN A 87 -21.77 -9.16 11.15
N GLY A 88 -22.46 -10.32 11.04
CA GLY A 88 -22.81 -10.91 9.75
C GLY A 88 -23.58 -10.00 8.78
N HIS A 89 -24.28 -8.97 9.29
CA HIS A 89 -24.99 -7.97 8.48
C HIS A 89 -24.04 -7.00 7.73
N GLU A 90 -22.79 -6.87 8.17
CA GLU A 90 -21.78 -6.00 7.53
C GLU A 90 -20.94 -6.75 6.47
N VAL A 91 -21.04 -8.07 6.43
CA VAL A 91 -20.20 -8.97 5.63
C VAL A 91 -20.59 -9.10 4.14
N PRO A 92 -21.87 -9.01 3.72
CA PRO A 92 -22.24 -9.28 2.33
C PRO A 92 -21.44 -8.47 1.31
N GLY A 93 -20.79 -9.15 0.36
CA GLY A 93 -19.99 -8.54 -0.70
C GLY A 93 -18.65 -7.96 -0.25
N LYS A 94 -18.24 -8.17 1.00
CA LYS A 94 -16.97 -7.69 1.55
C LYS A 94 -15.94 -8.80 1.70
N ILE A 95 -14.67 -8.41 1.83
CA ILE A 95 -13.58 -9.32 2.19
C ILE A 95 -13.42 -9.27 3.71
N VAL A 96 -13.53 -10.44 4.35
CA VAL A 96 -13.49 -10.56 5.81
C VAL A 96 -12.06 -10.77 6.27
N VAL A 97 -11.61 -9.95 7.23
CA VAL A 97 -10.33 -10.12 7.90
C VAL A 97 -10.52 -10.88 9.21
N VAL A 98 -9.78 -11.98 9.37
CA VAL A 98 -9.82 -12.84 10.56
C VAL A 98 -8.41 -13.06 11.11
N LEU A 99 -8.30 -13.44 12.38
CA LEU A 99 -7.04 -13.76 13.03
C LEU A 99 -6.87 -15.29 13.15
N ARG A 100 -5.66 -15.78 12.84
CA ARG A 100 -5.25 -17.15 13.12
C ARG A 100 -5.33 -17.42 14.62
N SER A 101 -5.95 -18.54 14.99
CA SER A 101 -6.15 -18.92 16.39
C SER A 101 -6.27 -20.44 16.51
N LYS A 102 -7.16 -20.93 17.39
CA LYS A 102 -7.30 -22.34 17.78
C LYS A 102 -8.09 -23.19 16.79
N CYS A 103 -9.00 -22.60 16.01
CA CYS A 103 -9.79 -23.31 15.00
C CYS A 103 -9.10 -23.33 13.62
N MET A 104 -9.58 -24.23 12.76
CA MET A 104 -9.03 -24.47 11.42
C MET A 104 -9.28 -23.28 10.48
N PHE A 105 -8.45 -23.13 9.45
CA PHE A 105 -8.60 -22.06 8.47
C PHE A 105 -9.90 -22.18 7.67
N GLN A 106 -10.31 -23.41 7.33
CA GLN A 106 -11.54 -23.68 6.60
C GLN A 106 -12.78 -23.25 7.39
N GLU A 107 -12.79 -23.53 8.70
CA GLU A 107 -13.89 -23.14 9.59
C GLU A 107 -14.11 -21.61 9.58
N LYS A 108 -13.02 -20.84 9.68
CA LYS A 108 -13.05 -19.37 9.59
C LYS A 108 -13.62 -18.91 8.25
N ALA A 109 -13.17 -19.52 7.15
CA ALA A 109 -13.63 -19.19 5.81
C ALA A 109 -15.12 -19.53 5.62
N ARG A 110 -15.58 -20.66 6.17
CA ARG A 110 -16.98 -21.09 6.16
C ARG A 110 -17.88 -20.11 6.91
N HIS A 111 -17.45 -19.63 8.09
CA HIS A 111 -18.20 -18.62 8.83
C HIS A 111 -18.31 -17.29 8.07
N ALA A 112 -17.25 -16.84 7.40
CA ALA A 112 -17.30 -15.65 6.55
C ALA A 112 -18.21 -15.86 5.32
N GLN A 113 -18.04 -16.98 4.61
CA GLN A 113 -18.84 -17.34 3.43
C GLN A 113 -20.33 -17.41 3.74
N ASN A 114 -20.70 -18.03 4.87
CA ASN A 114 -22.10 -18.16 5.29
C ASN A 114 -22.77 -16.81 5.56
N ASN A 115 -21.99 -15.74 5.76
CA ASN A 115 -22.49 -14.36 5.89
C ASN A 115 -22.34 -13.54 4.60
N GLY A 116 -22.06 -14.19 3.46
CA GLY A 116 -22.01 -13.55 2.14
C GLY A 116 -20.68 -12.86 1.82
N ALA A 117 -19.59 -13.22 2.50
CA ALA A 117 -18.26 -12.71 2.15
C ALA A 117 -17.89 -13.08 0.71
N THR A 118 -17.11 -12.22 0.05
CA THR A 118 -16.55 -12.50 -1.29
C THR A 118 -15.09 -12.95 -1.26
N GLY A 119 -14.47 -12.99 -0.07
CA GLY A 119 -13.09 -13.43 0.15
C GLY A 119 -12.69 -13.31 1.62
N VAL A 120 -11.58 -13.94 2.00
CA VAL A 120 -11.08 -13.94 3.38
C VAL A 120 -9.58 -13.67 3.41
N ILE A 121 -9.17 -12.78 4.31
CA ILE A 121 -7.77 -12.54 4.65
C ILE A 121 -7.54 -13.02 6.08
N ILE A 122 -6.70 -14.04 6.24
CA ILE A 122 -6.30 -14.57 7.55
C ILE A 122 -5.00 -13.89 7.98
N LEU A 123 -4.98 -13.30 9.16
CA LEU A 123 -3.79 -12.70 9.74
C LEU A 123 -3.08 -13.71 10.62
N ASP A 124 -1.79 -13.92 10.38
CA ASP A 124 -0.97 -14.78 11.22
C ASP A 124 -0.74 -14.16 12.61
N ASN A 125 -0.75 -15.01 13.63
CA ASN A 125 -0.60 -14.60 15.03
C ASN A 125 0.82 -14.82 15.56
N ASN A 126 1.72 -15.44 14.79
CA ASN A 126 3.11 -15.66 15.21
C ASN A 126 3.90 -14.33 15.20
N PRO A 127 4.33 -13.80 16.36
CA PRO A 127 4.96 -12.48 16.41
C PRO A 127 6.23 -12.40 15.56
N GLY A 128 6.29 -11.40 14.69
CA GLY A 128 7.47 -11.16 13.84
C GLY A 128 7.58 -12.07 12.62
N SER A 129 6.60 -12.93 12.36
CA SER A 129 6.56 -13.69 11.11
C SER A 129 6.46 -12.75 9.90
N ASN A 130 7.24 -13.09 8.86
CA ASN A 130 7.29 -12.40 7.59
C ASN A 130 6.88 -13.35 6.46
N PHE A 131 6.62 -12.81 5.27
CA PHE A 131 6.23 -13.61 4.11
C PHE A 131 7.18 -14.78 3.85
N ASP A 132 6.62 -16.00 3.84
CA ASP A 132 7.29 -17.23 3.47
C ASP A 132 6.68 -17.77 2.16
N PRO A 133 7.45 -17.79 1.05
CA PRO A 133 6.95 -18.26 -0.25
C PRO A 133 6.67 -19.77 -0.32
N PHE A 134 7.06 -20.55 0.70
CA PHE A 134 6.80 -21.99 0.78
C PHE A 134 5.55 -22.32 1.59
N PHE A 135 5.04 -21.36 2.36
CA PHE A 135 3.89 -21.58 3.19
C PHE A 135 2.61 -21.52 2.36
N ALA A 136 1.81 -22.58 2.46
CA ALA A 136 0.45 -22.62 1.94
C ALA A 136 -0.49 -23.14 3.02
N MET A 137 -1.63 -22.49 3.20
CA MET A 137 -2.64 -22.99 4.13
C MET A 137 -3.22 -24.28 3.58
N SER A 138 -3.04 -25.37 4.33
CA SER A 138 -3.63 -26.67 4.00
C SER A 138 -4.91 -26.88 4.78
N GLY A 139 -5.82 -27.62 4.17
CA GLY A 139 -7.05 -28.04 4.82
C GLY A 139 -6.85 -29.23 5.77
N GLY A 140 -7.72 -29.38 6.77
CA GLY A 140 -7.82 -30.62 7.53
C GLY A 140 -8.26 -31.81 6.65
N GLU A 141 -7.72 -33.00 6.91
CA GLU A 141 -7.96 -34.23 6.12
C GLU A 141 -9.42 -34.71 6.08
N SER A 142 -10.26 -34.22 7.01
CA SER A 142 -11.66 -34.62 7.16
C SER A 142 -12.67 -33.60 6.62
N ASP A 143 -12.21 -32.43 6.16
CA ASP A 143 -13.06 -31.39 5.60
C ASP A 143 -13.11 -31.52 4.08
N ASP A 144 -14.32 -31.50 3.50
CA ASP A 144 -14.51 -31.44 2.06
C ASP A 144 -13.95 -30.11 1.53
N PRO A 145 -12.86 -30.11 0.74
CA PRO A 145 -12.23 -28.87 0.27
C PRO A 145 -13.11 -28.07 -0.71
N SER A 146 -14.23 -28.64 -1.19
CA SER A 146 -15.12 -28.01 -2.17
C SER A 146 -16.24 -27.13 -1.58
N ASP A 147 -16.37 -27.10 -0.26
CA ASP A 147 -17.43 -26.35 0.42
C ASP A 147 -17.15 -24.83 0.49
N ILE A 148 -15.88 -24.43 0.54
CA ILE A 148 -15.43 -23.04 0.46
C ILE A 148 -15.25 -22.67 -1.01
N ARG A 149 -16.01 -21.67 -1.44
CA ARG A 149 -16.14 -21.18 -2.82
C ARG A 149 -15.70 -19.72 -2.97
N ILE A 150 -15.06 -19.19 -1.94
CA ILE A 150 -14.47 -17.85 -1.92
C ILE A 150 -12.96 -17.97 -1.77
N PRO A 151 -12.18 -17.02 -2.31
CA PRO A 151 -10.74 -17.06 -2.19
C PRO A 151 -10.29 -16.75 -0.76
N VAL A 152 -9.26 -17.48 -0.31
CA VAL A 152 -8.70 -17.34 1.04
C VAL A 152 -7.19 -17.12 0.93
N VAL A 153 -6.68 -16.06 1.54
CA VAL A 153 -5.25 -15.74 1.56
C VAL A 153 -4.81 -15.44 2.99
N MET A 154 -3.51 -15.60 3.28
CA MET A 154 -2.96 -15.26 4.58
C MET A 154 -1.89 -14.18 4.49
N LEU A 155 -1.96 -13.20 5.39
CA LEU A 155 -0.89 -12.24 5.64
C LEU A 155 -0.13 -12.63 6.91
N PHE A 156 1.19 -12.59 6.84
CA PHE A 156 2.06 -12.82 8.00
C PHE A 156 1.98 -11.65 8.99
N ASN A 157 2.51 -11.84 10.20
CA ASN A 157 2.25 -10.94 11.32
C ASN A 157 2.67 -9.48 11.08
N LEU A 158 3.79 -9.25 10.41
CA LEU A 158 4.28 -7.90 10.12
C LEU A 158 3.36 -7.15 9.15
N ASP A 159 2.98 -7.79 8.05
CA ASP A 159 2.08 -7.22 7.04
C ASP A 159 0.65 -7.10 7.58
N GLY A 160 0.18 -8.10 8.32
CA GLY A 160 -1.13 -8.08 8.97
C GLY A 160 -1.26 -6.94 9.99
N LYS A 161 -0.22 -6.65 10.78
CA LYS A 161 -0.18 -5.47 11.66
C LYS A 161 -0.23 -4.16 10.87
N THR A 162 0.41 -4.11 9.72
CA THR A 162 0.37 -2.93 8.85
C THR A 162 -1.03 -2.72 8.28
N LEU A 163 -1.66 -3.78 7.76
CA LEU A 163 -3.05 -3.72 7.29
C LEU A 163 -4.01 -3.29 8.41
N LEU A 164 -3.90 -3.86 9.61
CA LEU A 164 -4.74 -3.48 10.75
C LEU A 164 -4.54 -2.02 11.19
N ARG A 165 -3.34 -1.46 11.05
CA ARG A 165 -3.13 -0.01 11.28
C ARG A 165 -3.91 0.81 10.27
N GLN A 166 -3.89 0.42 8.99
CA GLN A 166 -4.67 1.09 7.96
C GLN A 166 -6.17 1.00 8.25
N VAL A 167 -6.69 -0.17 8.63
CA VAL A 167 -8.12 -0.34 8.97
C VAL A 167 -8.54 0.52 10.17
N LYS A 168 -7.64 0.75 11.14
CA LYS A 168 -7.90 1.65 12.28
C LYS A 168 -7.87 3.13 11.91
N GLU A 169 -6.99 3.48 10.98
CA GLU A 169 -6.79 4.86 10.53
C GLU A 169 -7.87 5.30 9.52
N PHE A 170 -8.37 4.36 8.71
CA PHE A 170 -9.31 4.60 7.63
C PHE A 170 -10.60 3.79 7.81
N ALA A 171 -11.74 4.49 7.92
CA ALA A 171 -13.05 3.92 8.27
C ALA A 171 -13.66 2.93 7.25
N SER A 172 -13.14 2.89 6.02
CA SER A 172 -13.38 1.80 5.06
C SER A 172 -12.19 1.72 4.13
N LEU A 173 -11.67 0.51 3.95
CA LEU A 173 -10.61 0.23 2.99
C LEU A 173 -11.13 -0.70 1.93
N ARG A 174 -10.95 -0.33 0.68
CA ARG A 174 -11.16 -1.21 -0.46
C ARG A 174 -9.84 -1.87 -0.82
N VAL A 175 -9.83 -3.19 -0.95
CA VAL A 175 -8.65 -3.96 -1.34
C VAL A 175 -8.92 -4.78 -2.58
N ARG A 176 -7.84 -5.03 -3.32
CA ARG A 176 -7.74 -6.06 -4.34
C ARG A 176 -6.97 -7.25 -3.76
N VAL A 177 -7.57 -8.43 -3.83
CA VAL A 177 -6.86 -9.70 -3.64
C VAL A 177 -6.67 -10.31 -5.03
N ALA A 178 -5.43 -10.52 -5.47
CA ALA A 178 -5.14 -10.97 -6.83
C ALA A 178 -3.84 -11.79 -6.91
N GLU A 179 -3.54 -12.36 -8.08
CA GLU A 179 -2.26 -13.06 -8.32
C GLU A 179 -1.09 -12.11 -8.59
N LEU A 180 -1.39 -10.92 -9.09
CA LEU A 180 -0.41 -9.92 -9.48
C LEU A 180 -0.77 -8.57 -8.89
N VAL A 181 0.27 -7.78 -8.63
CA VAL A 181 0.13 -6.38 -8.21
C VAL A 181 -0.51 -5.60 -9.36
N GLY A 182 -1.64 -4.96 -9.10
CA GLY A 182 -2.26 -4.07 -10.07
C GLY A 182 -1.47 -2.76 -10.20
N ASN A 183 -1.55 -2.13 -11.37
CA ASN A 183 -0.86 -0.87 -11.62
C ASN A 183 -1.46 0.27 -10.75
N PRO A 184 -0.70 0.95 -9.88
CA PRO A 184 -1.19 2.09 -9.09
C PRO A 184 -1.76 3.23 -9.94
N ALA A 185 -1.21 3.47 -11.13
CA ALA A 185 -1.74 4.48 -12.05
C ALA A 185 -3.17 4.13 -12.52
N TYR A 186 -3.47 2.85 -12.73
CA TYR A 186 -4.81 2.41 -13.11
C TYR A 186 -5.82 2.68 -11.99
N PHE A 187 -5.50 2.33 -10.74
CA PHE A 187 -6.42 2.58 -9.61
C PHE A 187 -6.64 4.06 -9.36
N PHE A 188 -5.58 4.85 -9.51
CA PHE A 188 -5.68 6.30 -9.48
C PHE A 188 -6.63 6.84 -10.55
N GLU A 189 -6.52 6.37 -11.79
CA GLU A 189 -7.41 6.79 -12.88
C GLU A 189 -8.86 6.37 -12.63
N GLN A 190 -9.10 5.18 -12.07
CA GLN A 190 -10.45 4.75 -11.68
C GLN A 190 -11.02 5.64 -10.57
N PHE A 191 -10.18 6.01 -9.59
CA PHE A 191 -10.56 6.97 -8.55
C PHE A 191 -10.94 8.33 -9.15
N LEU A 192 -10.19 8.85 -10.12
CA LEU A 192 -10.55 10.12 -10.77
C LEU A 192 -11.87 10.05 -11.54
N ARG A 193 -12.22 8.88 -12.10
CA ARG A 193 -13.50 8.67 -12.82
C ARG A 193 -14.68 8.50 -11.87
N ASN A 194 -14.53 7.75 -10.79
CA ASN A 194 -15.59 7.47 -9.83
C ASN A 194 -15.08 7.58 -8.38
N PRO A 195 -14.88 8.80 -7.84
CA PRO A 195 -14.30 8.98 -6.52
C PRO A 195 -15.11 8.27 -5.44
N THR A 196 -16.45 8.31 -5.52
CA THR A 196 -17.34 7.73 -4.51
C THR A 196 -17.22 6.22 -4.34
N GLU A 197 -16.74 5.47 -5.34
CA GLU A 197 -16.53 4.02 -5.23
C GLU A 197 -15.21 3.65 -4.53
N PHE A 198 -14.26 4.58 -4.52
CA PHE A 198 -12.92 4.43 -3.94
C PHE A 198 -12.70 5.29 -2.69
N SER A 199 -13.64 6.20 -2.43
CA SER A 199 -13.69 7.09 -1.27
C SER A 199 -14.47 6.47 -0.12
N ARG A 200 -14.18 6.99 1.07
CA ARG A 200 -14.72 6.57 2.36
C ARG A 200 -16.26 6.60 2.36
N PRO A 201 -16.98 5.54 2.74
CA PRO A 201 -18.36 5.64 3.18
C PRO A 201 -18.37 6.49 4.45
N ASP A 202 -19.19 7.53 4.39
CA ASP A 202 -19.21 8.69 5.26
C ASP A 202 -19.29 8.34 6.76
N LEU A 203 -18.18 8.53 7.47
CA LEU A 203 -18.16 8.64 8.93
C LEU A 203 -17.33 9.86 9.32
N ARG A 204 -18.01 11.00 9.21
CA ARG A 204 -17.74 12.28 9.88
C ARG A 204 -16.63 13.12 9.24
N ALA A 205 -17.08 14.22 8.67
CA ALA A 205 -16.59 15.56 8.97
C ALA A 205 -15.86 15.66 10.33
N ILE A 206 -14.58 15.30 10.37
CA ILE A 206 -13.66 15.65 11.44
C ILE A 206 -12.40 16.16 10.76
N ASP A 207 -12.39 17.49 10.70
CA ASP A 207 -11.24 18.37 10.54
C ASP A 207 -10.51 18.33 9.18
N MET A 208 -11.16 18.93 8.18
CA MET A 208 -10.48 19.67 7.11
C MET A 208 -9.73 20.87 7.68
N SER A 209 -8.73 20.64 8.54
CA SER A 209 -7.80 21.69 8.91
C SER A 209 -6.89 21.95 7.70
N SER A 210 -7.40 22.83 6.83
CA SER A 210 -6.88 23.32 5.55
C SER A 210 -7.10 22.43 4.31
N GLN A 211 -8.04 22.82 3.43
CA GLN A 211 -8.09 22.38 2.01
C GLN A 211 -6.98 23.10 1.21
N ASN A 212 -5.82 23.27 1.82
CA ASN A 212 -4.74 24.04 1.24
C ASN A 212 -3.99 23.21 0.22
N PRO A 213 -3.59 23.81 -0.91
CA PRO A 213 -2.71 23.18 -1.89
C PRO A 213 -1.38 22.71 -1.28
N ILE A 214 -1.00 23.28 -0.15
CA ILE A 214 0.24 22.98 0.54
C ILE A 214 0.07 23.06 2.06
N ALA A 215 0.63 22.08 2.77
CA ALA A 215 0.79 22.11 4.22
C ALA A 215 2.25 21.84 4.59
N LEU A 216 2.74 22.53 5.63
CA LEU A 216 4.15 22.50 6.04
C LEU A 216 4.25 22.12 7.51
N ASN A 217 5.16 21.22 7.83
CA ASN A 217 5.56 20.94 9.20
C ASN A 217 7.09 21.03 9.31
N VAL A 218 7.55 22.18 9.80
CA VAL A 218 8.98 22.51 9.92
C VAL A 218 9.69 21.60 10.94
N ILE A 219 8.99 21.22 12.02
CA ILE A 219 9.55 20.41 13.11
C ILE A 219 9.87 19.00 12.63
N SER A 220 8.92 18.38 11.92
CA SER A 220 9.06 17.02 11.38
C SER A 220 9.61 16.98 9.94
N LYS A 221 10.14 18.11 9.45
CA LYS A 221 10.65 18.27 8.08
C LYS A 221 9.74 17.67 7.01
N ASN A 222 8.43 17.92 7.10
CA ASN A 222 7.44 17.39 6.17
C ASN A 222 6.81 18.52 5.34
N ILE A 223 6.60 18.24 4.06
CA ILE A 223 5.82 19.07 3.14
C ILE A 223 4.75 18.19 2.49
N GLU A 224 3.51 18.65 2.52
CA GLU A 224 2.38 18.00 1.86
C GLU A 224 1.93 18.85 0.68
N PHE A 225 1.93 18.26 -0.50
CA PHE A 225 1.32 18.85 -1.69
C PHE A 225 -0.04 18.21 -1.90
N ARG A 226 -1.03 19.04 -2.26
CA ARG A 226 -2.40 18.60 -2.47
C ARG A 226 -2.80 19.00 -3.88
N PHE A 227 -3.21 18.02 -4.67
CA PHE A 227 -3.52 18.18 -6.09
C PHE A 227 -4.96 17.80 -6.40
N HIS A 228 -5.66 18.60 -7.18
CA HIS A 228 -6.99 18.28 -7.70
C HIS A 228 -6.88 17.79 -9.15
N PHE A 229 -7.20 16.52 -9.39
CA PHE A 229 -7.09 15.88 -10.71
C PHE A 229 -8.42 15.42 -11.32
N ALA A 230 -9.56 15.68 -10.65
CA ALA A 230 -10.86 15.08 -10.96
C ALA A 230 -11.39 15.32 -12.39
N GLU A 231 -10.73 16.18 -13.17
CA GLU A 231 -11.10 16.50 -14.55
C GLU A 231 -10.32 15.68 -15.61
N VAL A 232 -9.34 14.87 -15.21
CA VAL A 232 -8.52 14.06 -16.14
C VAL A 232 -8.43 12.60 -15.70
N ASN A 233 -8.15 11.72 -16.66
CA ASN A 233 -7.97 10.28 -16.46
C ASN A 233 -6.98 9.72 -17.50
N ALA A 234 -6.78 8.40 -17.51
CA ALA A 234 -5.89 7.68 -18.45
C ALA A 234 -5.98 8.13 -19.90
N GLU A 235 -7.23 8.20 -20.38
CA GLU A 235 -7.60 8.40 -21.78
C GLU A 235 -7.60 9.88 -22.16
N SER A 236 -7.46 10.76 -21.17
CA SER A 236 -7.38 12.20 -21.40
C SER A 236 -6.12 12.52 -22.21
N LEU A 237 -6.27 13.46 -23.14
CA LEU A 237 -5.17 13.92 -23.98
C LEU A 237 -4.05 14.51 -23.13
N ALA A 238 -2.81 14.38 -23.60
CA ALA A 238 -1.64 14.94 -22.91
C ALA A 238 -1.81 16.44 -22.62
N GLN A 239 -2.45 17.19 -23.52
CA GLN A 239 -2.78 18.61 -23.34
C GLN A 239 -3.76 18.87 -22.17
N GLN A 240 -4.72 17.98 -21.95
CA GLN A 240 -5.66 18.09 -20.83
C GLN A 240 -4.95 17.80 -19.51
N LYS A 241 -4.12 16.74 -19.46
CA LYS A 241 -3.29 16.42 -18.29
C LYS A 241 -2.34 17.58 -17.95
N GLN A 242 -1.68 18.14 -18.96
CA GLN A 242 -0.83 19.32 -18.80
C GLN A 242 -1.61 20.51 -18.23
N ARG A 243 -2.79 20.81 -18.78
CA ARG A 243 -3.64 21.89 -18.28
C ARG A 243 -3.97 21.74 -16.79
N ILE A 244 -4.44 20.56 -16.37
CA ILE A 244 -4.76 20.31 -14.96
C ILE A 244 -3.54 20.42 -14.05
N VAL A 245 -2.37 19.96 -14.51
CA VAL A 245 -1.14 20.15 -13.74
C VAL A 245 -0.84 21.64 -13.59
N GLU A 246 -0.86 22.43 -14.66
CA GLU A 246 -0.59 23.87 -14.58
C GLU A 246 -1.63 24.62 -13.73
N ASP A 247 -2.91 24.23 -13.78
CA ASP A 247 -3.97 24.80 -12.93
C ASP A 247 -3.64 24.55 -11.43
N ASN A 248 -3.16 23.37 -11.07
CA ASN A 248 -2.70 23.09 -9.70
C ASN A 248 -1.47 23.92 -9.31
N ILE A 249 -0.52 24.10 -10.23
CA ILE A 249 0.68 24.90 -10.01
C ILE A 249 0.36 26.38 -9.85
N GLU A 250 -0.61 26.90 -10.60
CA GLU A 250 -1.09 28.27 -10.46
C GLU A 250 -1.67 28.51 -9.06
N VAL A 251 -2.57 27.62 -8.60
CA VAL A 251 -3.15 27.71 -7.25
C VAL A 251 -2.08 27.59 -6.16
N LEU A 252 -1.09 26.70 -6.33
CA LEU A 252 0.04 26.58 -5.40
C LEU A 252 0.91 27.85 -5.40
N SER A 253 1.15 28.45 -6.57
CA SER A 253 1.93 29.68 -6.72
C SER A 253 1.27 30.87 -6.04
N GLU A 254 -0.05 31.00 -6.11
CA GLU A 254 -0.80 32.04 -5.41
C GLU A 254 -0.76 31.87 -3.88
N CYS A 255 -0.81 30.62 -3.41
CA CYS A 255 -0.81 30.32 -1.98
C CYS A 255 0.58 30.39 -1.33
N THR A 256 1.67 30.32 -2.11
CA THR A 256 3.05 30.26 -1.59
C THR A 256 3.80 31.58 -1.72
N GLN A 257 4.36 32.04 -0.60
CA GLN A 257 5.20 33.22 -0.49
C GLN A 257 6.65 32.80 -0.12
N ILE A 258 7.56 33.01 -1.07
CA ILE A 258 9.00 32.76 -0.95
C ILE A 258 9.73 34.00 -1.50
N ALA A 259 10.67 34.55 -0.72
CA ALA A 259 11.33 35.82 -1.05
C ALA A 259 12.16 35.77 -2.34
N LYS A 260 12.79 34.63 -2.65
CA LYS A 260 13.62 34.45 -3.83
C LYS A 260 12.81 33.84 -4.99
N PRO A 261 12.72 34.49 -6.16
CA PRO A 261 11.99 33.95 -7.31
C PRO A 261 12.49 32.57 -7.76
N SER A 262 13.81 32.36 -7.74
CA SER A 262 14.42 31.08 -8.13
C SER A 262 14.11 29.93 -7.16
N ASP A 263 13.86 30.23 -5.89
CA ASP A 263 13.45 29.24 -4.89
C ASP A 263 11.95 28.93 -5.01
N LYS A 264 11.14 29.93 -5.35
CA LYS A 264 9.73 29.74 -5.70
C LYS A 264 9.57 28.85 -6.93
N GLU A 265 10.27 29.18 -8.01
CA GLU A 265 10.24 28.40 -9.24
C GLU A 265 10.70 26.96 -9.03
N PHE A 266 11.76 26.76 -8.23
CA PHE A 266 12.21 25.43 -7.84
C PHE A 266 11.11 24.62 -7.13
N LEU A 267 10.42 25.19 -6.14
CA LEU A 267 9.34 24.50 -5.43
C LEU A 267 8.19 24.13 -6.37
N LEU A 268 7.79 25.05 -7.25
CA LEU A 268 6.73 24.80 -8.23
C LEU A 268 7.13 23.72 -9.24
N ASN A 269 8.40 23.65 -9.64
CA ASN A 269 8.91 22.59 -10.51
C ASN A 269 8.88 21.22 -9.82
N VAL A 270 9.24 21.14 -8.53
CA VAL A 270 9.08 19.90 -7.74
C VAL A 270 7.61 19.50 -7.69
N ALA A 271 6.71 20.43 -7.37
CA ALA A 271 5.27 20.16 -7.32
C ALA A 271 4.74 19.67 -8.68
N ARG A 272 5.22 20.24 -9.78
CA ARG A 272 4.88 19.81 -11.15
C ARG A 272 5.36 18.39 -11.43
N THR A 273 6.61 18.07 -11.08
CA THR A 273 7.15 16.71 -11.20
C THR A 273 6.33 15.71 -10.41
N LEU A 274 5.97 16.03 -9.17
CA LEU A 274 5.11 15.18 -8.35
C LEU A 274 3.75 14.98 -9.02
N ALA A 275 3.11 16.07 -9.47
CA ALA A 275 1.80 15.99 -10.12
C ALA A 275 1.79 15.13 -11.38
N TYR A 276 2.83 15.20 -12.21
CA TYR A 276 2.99 14.30 -13.36
C TYR A 276 3.24 12.85 -12.93
N GLY A 277 4.02 12.63 -11.86
CA GLY A 277 4.21 11.29 -11.29
C GLY A 277 2.89 10.67 -10.82
N GLU A 278 2.02 11.47 -10.18
CA GLU A 278 0.69 11.02 -9.76
C GLU A 278 -0.19 10.62 -10.96
N LEU A 279 -0.03 11.29 -12.10
CA LEU A 279 -0.71 11.00 -13.37
C LEU A 279 -0.07 9.84 -14.16
N GLY A 280 0.88 9.13 -13.58
CA GLY A 280 1.50 7.92 -14.16
C GLY A 280 2.62 8.18 -15.16
N PHE A 281 3.16 9.41 -15.22
CA PHE A 281 4.37 9.68 -15.98
C PHE A 281 5.61 9.17 -15.22
N ASP A 282 6.59 8.61 -15.92
CA ASP A 282 7.85 8.12 -15.35
C ASP A 282 8.77 9.28 -14.97
N VAL A 283 8.41 9.98 -13.89
CA VAL A 283 9.14 11.14 -13.36
C VAL A 283 9.27 11.01 -11.85
N THR A 284 10.45 11.37 -11.34
CA THR A 284 10.75 11.28 -9.90
C THR A 284 11.52 12.51 -9.44
N VAL A 285 11.35 12.90 -8.18
CA VAL A 285 12.13 13.97 -7.55
C VAL A 285 13.54 13.45 -7.22
N SER A 286 14.59 14.17 -7.64
CA SER A 286 15.98 13.77 -7.41
C SER A 286 16.42 13.94 -5.95
N ALA A 287 17.45 13.20 -5.53
CA ALA A 287 18.04 13.32 -4.18
C ALA A 287 18.48 14.77 -3.86
N ASP A 288 19.10 15.47 -4.81
CA ASP A 288 19.51 16.87 -4.66
C ASP A 288 18.30 17.80 -4.45
N SER A 289 17.18 17.50 -5.10
CA SER A 289 15.94 18.26 -4.93
C SER A 289 15.40 18.13 -3.51
N PHE A 290 15.48 16.94 -2.90
CA PHE A 290 15.08 16.73 -1.49
C PHE A 290 15.94 17.56 -0.53
N GLN A 291 17.26 17.57 -0.71
CA GLN A 291 18.16 18.40 0.11
C GLN A 291 17.82 19.89 -0.02
N ARG A 292 17.61 20.36 -1.25
CA ARG A 292 17.24 21.75 -1.50
C ARG A 292 15.86 22.10 -0.91
N MET A 293 14.87 21.22 -1.01
CA MET A 293 13.56 21.40 -0.37
C MET A 293 13.69 21.50 1.15
N SER A 294 14.52 20.66 1.78
CA SER A 294 14.76 20.69 3.23
C SER A 294 15.33 22.04 3.67
N ALA A 295 16.27 22.59 2.91
CA ALA A 295 16.83 23.93 3.14
C ALA A 295 15.86 25.09 2.81
N LEU A 296 14.79 24.82 2.05
CA LEU A 296 13.76 25.80 1.71
C LEU A 296 12.59 25.81 2.68
N LEU A 297 12.27 24.71 3.36
CA LEU A 297 11.17 24.61 4.34
C LEU A 297 10.99 25.84 5.24
N PRO A 298 12.04 26.34 5.96
CA PRO A 298 11.88 27.48 6.87
C PRO A 298 11.64 28.82 6.16
N LYS A 299 11.82 28.88 4.83
CA LYS A 299 11.66 30.08 4.01
C LYS A 299 10.30 30.14 3.30
N ILE A 300 9.48 29.10 3.41
CA ILE A 300 8.16 29.05 2.79
C ILE A 300 7.14 29.58 3.78
N SER A 301 6.37 30.57 3.34
CA SER A 301 5.18 31.05 4.04
C SER A 301 3.94 30.79 3.19
N VAL A 302 2.84 30.39 3.81
CA VAL A 302 1.59 30.07 3.12
C VAL A 302 0.56 31.14 3.47
N SER A 303 -0.07 31.72 2.45
CA SER A 303 -1.09 32.77 2.61
C SER A 303 -2.35 32.23 3.30
N ALA A 304 -2.96 33.05 4.17
CA ALA A 304 -4.19 32.70 4.89
C ALA A 304 -5.48 32.83 4.03
N ASP A 305 -5.42 33.56 2.91
CA ASP A 305 -6.53 33.65 1.94
C ASP A 305 -6.52 32.43 1.01
N MET A 306 -7.01 31.32 1.57
CA MET A 306 -6.93 30.00 0.96
C MET A 306 -7.94 29.85 -0.18
N LYS A 307 -7.48 29.82 -1.45
CA LYS A 307 -8.25 29.16 -2.51
C LYS A 307 -8.27 27.66 -2.18
N LYS A 308 -9.39 27.22 -1.61
CA LYS A 308 -9.60 25.82 -1.27
C LYS A 308 -9.68 24.99 -2.55
N LEU A 309 -8.91 23.91 -2.62
CA LEU A 309 -9.02 22.96 -3.72
C LEU A 309 -10.38 22.27 -3.68
N ARG A 310 -10.96 22.04 -4.86
CA ARG A 310 -12.16 21.21 -5.01
C ARG A 310 -11.80 19.76 -4.72
N LEU A 311 -12.72 19.01 -4.13
CA LEU A 311 -12.58 17.57 -3.93
C LEU A 311 -12.95 16.83 -5.22
N PRO A 312 -12.39 15.63 -5.47
CA PRO A 312 -11.35 14.94 -4.71
C PRO A 312 -9.97 15.59 -4.82
N VAL A 313 -9.13 15.40 -3.80
CA VAL A 313 -7.75 15.93 -3.74
C VAL A 313 -6.80 14.81 -3.37
N VAL A 314 -5.74 14.67 -4.14
CA VAL A 314 -4.68 13.69 -3.93
C VAL A 314 -3.56 14.36 -3.15
N THR A 315 -3.23 13.81 -1.99
CA THR A 315 -2.19 14.36 -1.13
C THR A 315 -0.90 13.58 -1.31
N VAL A 316 0.21 14.27 -1.52
CA VAL A 316 1.56 13.70 -1.59
C VAL A 316 2.37 14.31 -0.46
N LYS A 317 2.76 13.49 0.53
CA LYS A 317 3.65 13.91 1.61
C LYS A 317 5.08 13.52 1.31
N CYS A 318 5.94 14.53 1.31
CA CYS A 318 7.38 14.36 1.23
C CYS A 318 8.01 14.52 2.62
N SER A 319 8.62 13.45 3.10
CA SER A 319 9.48 13.43 4.27
C SER A 319 10.88 13.85 3.86
N LEU A 320 11.40 14.93 4.44
CA LEU A 320 12.69 15.54 4.11
C LEU A 320 13.76 15.29 5.19
N ASP A 321 13.56 14.27 6.02
CA ASP A 321 14.54 13.82 7.00
C ASP A 321 15.79 13.21 6.36
N ASP A 322 16.93 13.43 7.01
CA ASP A 322 18.26 13.16 6.45
C ASP A 322 18.58 11.65 6.32
N SER A 323 17.78 10.76 6.94
CA SER A 323 18.02 9.32 6.91
C SER A 323 17.46 8.62 5.67
N THR A 324 16.27 9.02 5.18
CA THR A 324 15.63 8.47 3.96
C THR A 324 14.55 9.44 3.41
N PRO A 325 14.91 10.42 2.57
CA PRO A 325 13.92 11.32 1.98
C PRO A 325 13.03 10.56 0.99
N LYS A 326 11.71 10.73 1.11
CA LYS A 326 10.73 10.08 0.22
C LYS A 326 9.42 10.86 0.16
N CYS A 327 8.81 10.89 -1.02
CA CYS A 327 7.43 11.33 -1.22
C CYS A 327 6.52 10.12 -1.32
N ASN A 328 5.44 10.09 -0.55
CA ASN A 328 4.41 9.05 -0.66
C ASN A 328 3.05 9.73 -0.78
N ARG A 329 2.17 9.14 -1.58
CA ARG A 329 0.75 9.46 -1.55
C ARG A 329 0.20 9.16 -0.15
N LEU A 330 -0.56 10.11 0.40
CA LEU A 330 -1.07 10.14 1.77
C LEU A 330 -2.53 9.82 1.88
#